data_AF-A0A3B8NU84-F1
#
_entry.id   AF-A0A3B8NU84-F1
#
_cell.length_a   1.000
_cell.length_b   1.000
_cell.length_c   1.000
_cell.angle_alpha   90.00
_cell.angle_beta   90.00
_cell.angle_gamma   90.00
#
_symmetry.space_group_name_H-M   'P 1'
#
loop_
_entity.id
_entity.type
_entity.pdbx_description
1 polymer ?
#
loop_
_entity_poly.entity_id
_entity_poly.type
_entity_poly.pdbx_seq_one_letter_code
_entity_poly.pdbx_strand_id
1 'polypeptide(L)'
;MEGWPWLWATFQAAVHFDDALAFCRRAGYRPQLAWACFEYAGMLLERNLEGDRAKADALFDESLAIYSELGMRPLEERLLSRRQG
;
A
#
# COMPACT_ATOMS: atom_id res chain seq x y z
N MET A 1 -29.05 6.53 10.97
CA MET A 1 -28.47 6.40 9.62
C MET A 1 -27.13 7.12 9.66
N GLU A 2 -26.14 6.57 10.37
CA GLU A 2 -24.89 7.28 10.63
C GLU A 2 -23.70 6.35 10.44
N GLY A 3 -23.12 6.49 9.25
CA GLY A 3 -21.94 5.85 8.73
C GLY A 3 -21.91 6.25 7.25
N TRP A 4 -20.91 6.93 6.70
CA TRP A 4 -19.53 7.02 7.10
C TRP A 4 -18.82 8.13 6.27
N PRO A 5 -18.53 9.31 6.83
CA PRO A 5 -17.60 10.27 6.22
C PRO A 5 -16.18 9.67 6.05
N TRP A 6 -15.80 8.79 6.98
CA TRP A 6 -14.50 8.10 6.99
C TRP A 6 -14.37 7.00 5.93
N LEU A 7 -15.46 6.33 5.53
CA LEU A 7 -15.41 5.38 4.42
C LEU A 7 -15.26 6.11 3.09
N TRP A 8 -16.01 7.20 2.87
CA TRP A 8 -15.82 8.05 1.68
C TRP A 8 -14.36 8.54 1.57
N ALA A 9 -13.78 9.02 2.67
CA ALA A 9 -12.41 9.48 2.70
C ALA A 9 -11.40 8.36 2.35
N THR A 10 -11.60 7.15 2.85
CA THR A 10 -10.73 5.99 2.52
C THR A 10 -10.94 5.47 1.10
N PHE A 11 -12.15 5.61 0.52
CA PHE A 11 -12.37 5.33 -0.91
C PHE A 11 -11.69 6.36 -1.81
N GLN A 12 -11.76 7.65 -1.48
CA GLN A 12 -11.02 8.69 -2.22
C GLN A 12 -9.51 8.48 -2.11
N ALA A 13 -9.00 8.17 -0.91
CA ALA A 13 -7.60 7.84 -0.71
C ALA A 13 -7.17 6.63 -1.56
N ALA A 14 -7.96 5.56 -1.58
CA ALA A 14 -7.71 4.38 -2.41
C ALA A 14 -7.59 4.71 -3.90
N VAL A 15 -8.46 5.57 -4.44
CA VAL A 15 -8.38 6.02 -5.84
C VAL A 15 -7.09 6.80 -6.10
N HIS A 16 -6.71 7.72 -5.20
CA HIS A 16 -5.45 8.46 -5.33
C HIS A 16 -4.22 7.56 -5.26
N PHE A 17 -4.25 6.52 -4.42
CA PHE A 17 -3.18 5.53 -4.39
C PHE A 17 -3.11 4.73 -5.69
N ASP A 18 -4.23 4.24 -6.21
CA ASP A 18 -4.26 3.50 -7.48
C ASP A 18 -3.69 4.35 -8.64
N ASP A 19 -4.02 5.65 -8.70
CA ASP A 19 -3.47 6.59 -9.68
C ASP A 19 -1.97 6.83 -9.49
N ALA A 20 -1.52 7.03 -8.25
CA ALA A 20 -0.10 7.22 -7.92
C ALA A 20 0.73 5.98 -8.27
N LEU A 21 0.21 4.79 -8.01
CA LEU A 21 0.85 3.52 -8.39
C LEU A 21 0.94 3.38 -9.91
N ALA A 22 -0.14 3.67 -10.63
CA ALA A 22 -0.15 3.63 -12.10
C ALA A 22 0.84 4.63 -12.70
N PHE A 23 0.94 5.84 -12.12
CA PHE A 23 1.93 6.83 -12.52
C PHE A 23 3.36 6.35 -12.27
N CYS A 24 3.67 5.89 -11.05
CA CYS A 24 5.03 5.46 -10.69
C CYS A 24 5.48 4.24 -11.52
N ARG A 25 4.57 3.31 -11.83
CA ARG A 25 4.84 2.16 -12.73
C ARG A 25 5.19 2.61 -14.14
N ARG A 26 4.46 3.60 -14.69
CA ARG A 26 4.76 4.14 -16.04
C ARG A 26 6.04 4.97 -16.07
N ALA A 27 6.31 5.74 -15.02
CA ALA A 27 7.47 6.62 -14.94
C ALA A 27 8.77 5.88 -14.54
N GLY A 28 8.67 4.63 -14.07
CA GLY A 28 9.81 3.84 -13.62
C GLY A 28 10.36 4.26 -12.25
N TYR A 29 9.59 5.02 -11.46
CA TYR A 29 9.99 5.48 -10.13
C TYR A 29 9.84 4.37 -9.09
N ARG A 30 10.77 3.41 -9.10
CA ARG A 30 10.74 2.21 -8.25
C ARG A 30 10.67 2.52 -6.74
N PRO A 31 11.50 3.42 -6.16
CA PRO A 31 11.43 3.70 -4.72
C PRO A 31 10.08 4.29 -4.29
N GLN A 32 9.53 5.20 -5.09
CA GLN A 32 8.24 5.84 -4.85
C GLN A 32 7.08 4.86 -5.02
N LEU A 33 7.19 3.93 -5.98
CA LEU A 33 6.24 2.84 -6.16
C LEU A 33 6.18 1.95 -4.92
N ALA A 34 7.33 1.51 -4.41
CA ALA A 34 7.40 0.68 -3.20
C ALA A 34 6.79 1.39 -1.99
N TRP A 35 7.14 2.67 -1.78
CA TRP A 35 6.58 3.45 -0.68
C TRP A 35 5.06 3.57 -0.76
N ALA A 36 4.54 3.90 -1.95
CA ALA A 36 3.10 4.04 -2.15
C ALA A 36 2.36 2.72 -1.94
N CYS A 37 2.94 1.58 -2.37
CA CYS A 37 2.39 0.26 -2.09
C CYS A 37 2.30 -0.03 -0.58
N PHE A 38 3.35 0.28 0.18
CA PHE A 38 3.38 0.08 1.63
C PHE A 38 2.33 0.90 2.38
N GLU A 39 2.21 2.19 2.07
CA GLU A 39 1.22 3.07 2.72
C GLU A 39 -0.21 2.69 2.32
N TYR A 40 -0.43 2.31 1.06
CA TYR A 40 -1.75 1.89 0.62
C TYR A 40 -2.19 0.57 1.27
N ALA A 41 -1.28 -0.39 1.40
CA ALA A 41 -1.53 -1.63 2.12
C ALA A 41 -1.92 -1.38 3.59
N GLY A 42 -1.23 -0.46 4.27
CA GLY A 42 -1.59 -0.04 5.64
C GLY A 42 -3.00 0.54 5.73
N MET A 43 -3.35 1.45 4.82
CA MET A 43 -4.69 2.04 4.77
C MET A 43 -5.79 0.99 4.53
N LEU A 44 -5.53 -0.01 3.68
CA LEU A 44 -6.47 -1.10 3.42
C LEU A 44 -6.67 -1.99 4.65
N LEU A 45 -5.61 -2.28 5.41
CA LEU A 45 -5.73 -3.00 6.67
C LEU A 45 -6.52 -2.23 7.73
N GLU A 46 -6.37 -0.91 7.79
CA GLU A 46 -7.18 -0.05 8.69
C GLU A 46 -8.65 0.00 8.27
N ARG A 47 -8.92 0.03 6.95
CA ARG A 47 -10.27 0.05 6.40
C ARG A 47 -11.01 -1.29 6.60
N ASN A 48 -10.27 -2.41 6.55
CA ASN A 48 -10.74 -3.75 6.88
C ASN A 48 -12.07 -4.16 6.22
N LEU A 49 -12.29 -3.78 4.97
CA LEU A 49 -13.42 -4.25 4.17
C LEU A 49 -13.09 -5.60 3.49
N GLU A 50 -14.12 -6.24 2.95
CA GLU A 50 -13.96 -7.47 2.18
C GLU A 50 -13.02 -7.24 0.99
N GLY A 51 -12.00 -8.08 0.85
CA GLY A 51 -10.96 -7.98 -0.19
C GLY A 51 -9.79 -7.05 0.13
N ASP A 52 -9.90 -6.18 1.14
CA ASP A 52 -8.82 -5.25 1.49
C ASP A 52 -7.56 -5.97 1.94
N ARG A 53 -7.71 -7.02 2.73
CA ARG A 53 -6.57 -7.83 3.20
C ARG A 53 -5.81 -8.47 2.05
N ALA A 54 -6.53 -9.05 1.08
CA ALA A 54 -5.90 -9.66 -0.10
C ALA A 54 -5.18 -8.61 -0.96
N LYS A 55 -5.78 -7.42 -1.13
CA LYS A 55 -5.13 -6.31 -1.86
C LYS A 55 -3.91 -5.77 -1.09
N ALA A 56 -3.99 -5.65 0.24
CA ALA A 56 -2.88 -5.23 1.09
C ALA A 56 -1.70 -6.22 1.03
N ASP A 57 -1.97 -7.52 1.08
CA ASP A 57 -0.93 -8.56 0.94
C ASP A 57 -0.20 -8.45 -0.41
N ALA A 58 -0.93 -8.30 -1.51
CA ALA A 58 -0.34 -8.14 -2.84
C ALA A 58 0.53 -6.87 -2.95
N LEU A 59 0.08 -5.76 -2.36
CA LEU A 59 0.82 -4.51 -2.33
C LEU A 59 2.08 -4.61 -1.47
N PHE A 60 2.03 -5.30 -0.33
CA PHE A 60 3.21 -5.56 0.48
C PHE A 60 4.23 -6.43 -0.26
N ASP A 61 3.79 -7.46 -0.98
CA ASP A 61 4.68 -8.32 -1.77
C ASP A 61 5.38 -7.52 -2.88
N GLU A 62 4.67 -6.61 -3.56
CA GLU A 62 5.26 -5.71 -4.56
C GLU A 62 6.25 -4.71 -3.93
N SER A 63 5.88 -4.10 -2.79
CA SER A 63 6.77 -3.19 -2.07
C SER A 63 8.05 -3.88 -1.62
N LEU A 64 7.92 -5.12 -1.11
CA LEU A 64 9.04 -5.92 -0.64
C LEU A 64 9.97 -6.24 -1.80
N ALA A 65 9.44 -6.79 -2.90
CA ALA A 65 10.22 -7.13 -4.08
C ALA A 65 11.07 -5.94 -4.57
N ILE A 66 10.46 -4.75 -4.67
CA ILE A 66 11.16 -3.55 -5.12
C ILE A 66 12.24 -3.12 -4.13
N TYR A 67 11.97 -3.10 -2.82
CA TYR A 67 12.99 -2.71 -1.85
C TYR A 67 14.14 -3.71 -1.75
N SER A 68 13.86 -5.02 -1.89
CA SER A 68 14.89 -6.05 -1.97
C SER A 68 15.78 -5.84 -3.20
N GLU A 69 15.21 -5.54 -4.36
CA GLU A 69 15.95 -5.22 -5.59
C GLU A 69 16.81 -3.94 -5.47
N LEU A 70 16.34 -2.96 -4.70
CA LEU A 70 17.07 -1.71 -4.43
C LEU A 70 18.11 -1.84 -3.31
N GLY A 71 18.17 -2.97 -2.59
CA GLY A 71 19.09 -3.20 -1.47
C GLY A 71 18.77 -2.41 -0.19
N MET A 72 17.53 -1.94 -0.03
CA MET A 72 17.11 -1.08 1.08
C MET A 72 16.65 -1.87 2.33
N ARG A 73 17.60 -2.61 2.92
CA ARG A 73 17.38 -3.52 4.08
C ARG A 73 16.62 -2.94 5.30
N PRO A 74 16.78 -1.67 5.72
CA PRO A 74 16.07 -1.16 6.90
C PRO A 74 14.54 -1.01 6.73
N LEU A 75 14.05 -0.89 5.49
CA LEU A 75 12.61 -0.80 5.21
C LEU A 75 11.94 -2.17 5.13
N GLU A 76 12.71 -3.20 4.77
CA GLU A 76 12.30 -4.60 4.70
C GLU A 76 11.81 -5.11 6.07
N GLU A 77 12.55 -4.80 7.14
CA GLU A 77 12.17 -5.16 8.52
C GLU A 77 10.88 -4.47 8.97
N ARG A 78 10.66 -3.22 8.55
CA ARG A 78 9.44 -2.45 8.89
C ARG A 78 8.20 -3.00 8.18
N LEU A 79 8.36 -3.47 6.95
CA LEU A 79 7.35 -4.17 6.16
C LEU A 79 6.92 -5.48 6.81
N LEU A 80 7.89 -6.32 7.17
CA LEU A 80 7.63 -7.61 7.82
C LEU A 80 6.97 -7.46 9.19
N SER A 81 7.30 -6.40 9.94
CA SER A 81 6.67 -6.10 11.22
C SER A 81 5.19 -5.72 11.10
N ARG A 82 4.81 -4.94 10.06
CA ARG A 82 3.41 -4.54 9.83
C ARG A 82 2.54 -5.65 9.25
N ARG A 83 3.10 -6.65 8.59
CA ARG A 83 2.34 -7.78 8.03
C ARG A 83 1.91 -8.81 9.10
N GLN A 84 2.63 -8.86 10.23
CA GLN A 84 2.40 -9.84 11.30
C GLN A 84 1.60 -9.30 12.50
N GLY A 85 1.32 -7.99 12.54
CA GLY A 85 0.43 -7.36 13.52
C GLY A 85 -0.99 -7.24 12.99
#